data_AF-A0A973EXR6-F1
#
_entry.id   AF-A0A973EXR6-F1
#
_cell.length_a   1.000
_cell.length_b   1.000
_cell.length_c   1.000
_cell.angle_alpha   90.00
_cell.angle_beta   90.00
_cell.angle_gamma   90.00
#
_symmetry.space_group_name_H-M   'P 1'
#
loop_
_entity.id
_entity.type
_entity.pdbx_description
1 polymer ?
#
loop_
_entity_poly.entity_id
_entity_poly.type
_entity_poly.pdbx_seq_one_letter_code
_entity_poly.pdbx_strand_id
1 'polypeptide(L)'
;MKKLLNSRRDFIKKAAVGTALIAGLPEIISAAMPPAKTKKLELSKDNVILFQGDSITDSGRNREDNSFNNPRILGSGYPLL
;
A
#
# COMPACT_ATOMS: atom_id res chain seq x y z
N MET A 1 -5.75 30.25 -51.77
CA MET A 1 -5.12 29.07 -51.15
C MET A 1 -5.98 28.63 -49.96
N LYS A 2 -6.61 27.45 -50.02
CA LYS A 2 -7.52 26.94 -48.97
C LYS A 2 -6.67 26.55 -47.76
N LYS A 3 -6.77 27.29 -46.64
CA LYS A 3 -6.04 26.99 -45.40
C LYS A 3 -6.50 25.60 -44.92
N LEU A 4 -5.62 24.60 -44.93
CA LEU A 4 -5.96 23.26 -44.44
C LEU A 4 -6.34 23.37 -42.95
N LEU A 5 -7.61 23.15 -42.61
CA LEU A 5 -8.16 23.38 -41.27
C LEU A 5 -7.67 22.41 -40.19
N ASN A 6 -6.78 21.48 -40.51
CA ASN A 6 -6.13 20.57 -39.56
C ASN A 6 -4.82 20.05 -40.16
N SER A 7 -3.73 20.80 -39.98
CA SER A 7 -2.40 20.23 -40.25
C SER A 7 -2.02 19.23 -39.16
N ARG A 8 -1.10 18.30 -39.44
CA ARG A 8 -0.53 17.39 -38.43
C ARG A 8 0.02 18.16 -37.21
N ARG A 9 0.60 19.33 -37.47
CA ARG A 9 1.10 20.24 -36.43
C ARG A 9 -0.02 20.79 -35.55
N ASP A 10 -1.17 21.15 -36.14
CA ASP A 10 -2.32 21.64 -35.37
C ASP A 10 -2.95 20.53 -34.53
N PHE A 11 -2.99 19.30 -35.05
CA PHE A 11 -3.42 18.14 -34.27
C PHE A 11 -2.51 17.91 -33.05
N ILE A 12 -1.19 17.86 -33.24
CA ILE A 12 -0.24 17.65 -32.15
C ILE A 12 -0.33 18.77 -31.11
N LYS A 13 -0.48 20.03 -31.55
CA LYS A 13 -0.66 21.16 -30.62
C LYS A 13 -1.92 21.02 -29.77
N LYS A 14 -3.06 20.69 -30.39
CA LYS A 14 -4.32 20.49 -29.68
C LYS A 14 -4.25 19.30 -28.72
N ALA A 15 -3.64 18.19 -29.15
CA ALA A 15 -3.43 17.02 -28.31
C ALA A 15 -2.54 17.34 -27.11
N ALA A 16 -1.39 17.98 -27.33
CA ALA A 16 -0.47 18.35 -26.25
C ALA A 16 -1.12 19.29 -25.22
N VAL A 17 -1.84 20.32 -25.68
CA VAL A 17 -2.57 21.24 -24.78
C VAL A 17 -3.69 20.51 -24.04
N GLY A 18 -4.46 19.67 -24.75
CA GLY A 18 -5.53 18.88 -24.14
C GLY A 18 -5.01 17.94 -23.05
N THR A 19 -3.92 17.21 -23.33
CA THR A 19 -3.28 16.30 -22.37
C THR A 19 -2.71 17.07 -21.17
N ALA A 20 -2.06 18.22 -21.39
CA ALA A 20 -1.52 19.03 -20.30
C ALA A 20 -2.60 19.55 -19.35
N LEU A 21 -3.77 19.93 -19.87
CA LEU A 21 -4.90 20.40 -19.06
C LEU A 21 -5.52 19.29 -18.20
N ILE A 22 -5.52 18.03 -18.68
CA ILE A 22 -6.13 16.91 -17.95
C ILE A 22 -5.14 16.11 -17.10
N ALA A 23 -3.83 16.30 -17.27
CA ALA A 23 -2.79 15.51 -16.62
C ALA A 23 -2.90 15.52 -15.08
N GLY A 24 -3.33 16.63 -14.48
CA GLY A 24 -3.49 16.78 -13.03
C GLY A 24 -4.88 16.45 -12.48
N LEU A 25 -5.87 16.16 -13.33
CA LEU A 25 -7.24 15.92 -12.86
C LEU A 25 -7.36 14.72 -11.89
N PRO A 26 -6.68 13.58 -12.10
CA PRO A 26 -6.75 12.46 -11.16
C PRO A 26 -6.25 12.83 -9.77
N GLU A 27 -5.18 13.61 -9.67
CA GLU A 27 -4.61 14.06 -8.39
C GLU A 27 -5.52 15.07 -7.69
N ILE A 28 -6.09 16.02 -8.44
CA ILE A 28 -7.06 16.98 -7.90
C ILE A 28 -8.31 16.26 -7.37
N ILE A 29 -8.84 15.28 -8.11
CA ILE A 29 -9.98 14.48 -7.68
C ILE A 29 -9.61 13.69 -6.42
N SER A 30 -8.45 13.05 -6.40
CA SER A 30 -7.98 12.28 -5.24
C SER A 30 -7.80 13.16 -4.00
N ALA A 31 -7.33 14.40 -4.15
CA ALA A 31 -7.14 15.34 -3.05
C ALA A 31 -8.46 15.98 -2.56
N ALA A 32 -9.44 16.14 -3.46
CA ALA A 32 -10.76 16.69 -3.13
C ALA A 32 -11.71 15.64 -2.55
N MET A 33 -11.45 14.35 -2.76
CA MET A 33 -12.23 13.28 -2.16
C MET A 33 -12.01 13.24 -0.63
N PRO A 34 -13.09 13.13 0.16
CA PRO A 34 -12.95 12.90 1.59
C PRO A 34 -12.18 11.59 1.81
N PRO A 35 -11.39 11.48 2.90
CA PRO A 35 -10.75 10.22 3.25
C PRO A 35 -11.82 9.13 3.30
N ALA A 36 -11.52 7.98 2.70
CA ALA A 36 -12.42 6.84 2.74
C ALA A 36 -12.81 6.60 4.20
N LYS A 37 -14.12 6.49 4.47
CA LYS A 37 -14.61 6.10 5.79
C LYS A 37 -14.18 4.65 6.03
N THR A 38 -12.99 4.49 6.58
CA THR A 38 -12.53 3.19 7.05
C THR A 38 -13.35 2.87 8.30
N LYS A 39 -14.02 1.72 8.28
CA LYS A 39 -14.65 1.22 9.50
C LYS A 39 -13.53 0.97 10.50
N LYS A 40 -13.63 1.58 11.67
CA LYS A 40 -12.68 1.33 12.75
C LYS A 40 -12.67 -0.18 13.02
N LEU A 41 -11.49 -0.80 12.99
CA LEU A 41 -11.35 -2.19 13.37
C LEU A 41 -11.52 -2.26 14.89
N GLU A 42 -12.56 -2.95 15.33
CA GLU A 42 -12.83 -3.19 16.75
C GLU A 42 -12.61 -4.68 17.04
N LEU A 43 -11.76 -4.97 18.03
CA LEU A 43 -11.57 -6.34 18.51
C LEU A 43 -12.81 -6.72 19.32
N SER A 44 -13.60 -7.64 18.79
CA SER A 44 -14.78 -8.18 19.48
C SER A 44 -14.44 -9.45 20.25
N LYS A 45 -15.26 -9.78 21.25
CA LYS A 45 -15.20 -11.08 21.92
C LYS A 45 -15.28 -12.20 20.86
N ASP A 46 -14.48 -13.24 21.03
CA ASP A 46 -14.41 -14.42 20.15
C ASP A 46 -13.78 -14.17 18.76
N ASN A 47 -13.13 -13.01 18.54
CA ASN A 47 -12.30 -12.82 17.35
C ASN A 47 -11.05 -13.71 17.43
N VAL A 48 -10.84 -14.50 16.37
CA VAL A 48 -9.61 -15.28 16.20
C VAL A 48 -8.57 -14.39 15.54
N ILE A 49 -7.54 -14.01 16.29
CA ILE A 49 -6.41 -13.24 15.77
C ILE A 49 -5.33 -14.21 15.32
N LEU A 50 -5.00 -14.19 14.03
CA LEU A 50 -3.91 -14.97 13.48
C LEU A 50 -2.62 -14.15 13.53
N PHE A 51 -1.69 -14.55 14.40
CA PHE A 51 -0.33 -14.03 14.38
C PHE A 51 0.51 -14.91 13.45
N GLN A 52 0.70 -14.47 12.21
CA GLN A 52 1.64 -15.12 11.30
C GLN A 52 3.04 -14.55 11.54
N GLY A 53 3.93 -15.36 12.10
CA GLY A 53 5.37 -15.12 12.01
C GLY A 53 5.88 -15.57 10.64
N ASP A 54 6.99 -14.99 10.18
CA ASP A 54 7.77 -15.65 9.13
C ASP A 54 8.53 -16.85 9.74
N SER A 55 8.94 -17.81 8.91
CA SER A 55 9.67 -19.01 9.36
C SER A 55 10.98 -18.70 10.12
N ILE A 56 11.50 -17.47 10.02
CA ILE A 56 12.70 -17.02 10.71
C ILE A 56 12.41 -16.68 12.18
N THR A 57 11.26 -16.07 12.49
CA THR A 57 10.88 -15.75 13.88
C THR A 57 10.68 -16.98 14.79
N ASP A 58 10.45 -18.17 14.22
CA ASP A 58 10.21 -19.40 14.97
C ASP A 58 11.36 -20.43 14.83
N SER A 59 12.45 -20.02 14.18
CA SER A 59 13.61 -20.88 13.92
C SER A 59 14.33 -21.22 15.23
N GLY A 60 14.34 -22.50 15.59
CA GLY A 60 14.98 -23.01 16.80
C GLY A 60 14.21 -22.74 18.10
N ARG A 61 12.94 -22.29 18.03
CA ARG A 61 12.10 -22.11 19.22
C ARG A 61 11.86 -23.46 19.92
N ASN A 62 12.07 -23.50 21.23
CA ASN A 62 11.68 -24.64 22.06
C ASN A 62 10.18 -24.52 22.41
N ARG A 63 9.35 -25.37 21.81
CA ARG A 63 7.89 -25.35 22.02
C ARG A 63 7.43 -26.09 23.29
N GLU A 64 8.32 -26.85 23.92
CA GLU A 64 8.03 -27.60 25.13
C GLU A 64 8.25 -26.79 26.42
N ASP A 65 8.97 -25.66 26.31
CA ASP A 65 9.32 -24.79 27.44
C ASP A 65 8.52 -23.49 27.37
N ASN A 66 7.64 -23.28 28.36
CA ASN A 66 6.77 -22.11 28.48
C ASN A 66 7.23 -21.14 29.58
N SER A 67 8.50 -21.21 29.98
CA SER A 67 9.08 -20.29 30.97
C SER A 67 9.07 -18.84 30.49
N PHE A 68 8.85 -17.91 31.42
CA PHE A 68 8.84 -16.47 31.13
C PHE A 68 10.26 -15.89 31.17
N ASN A 69 10.51 -14.83 30.37
CA ASN A 69 11.77 -14.07 30.34
C ASN A 69 13.04 -14.91 30.04
N ASN A 70 12.90 -16.00 29.30
CA ASN A 70 14.03 -16.85 28.92
C ASN A 70 14.29 -16.74 27.41
N PRO A 71 15.21 -15.86 26.96
CA PRO A 71 15.42 -15.62 25.53
C PRO A 71 15.92 -16.86 24.78
N ARG A 72 16.54 -17.83 25.47
CA ARG A 72 17.02 -19.08 24.87
C ARG A 72 15.90 -19.92 24.27
N ILE A 73 14.69 -19.87 24.85
CA ILE A 73 13.57 -20.70 24.36
C ILE A 73 12.97 -20.14 23.08
N LEU A 74 13.23 -18.86 22.76
CA LEU A 74 12.63 -18.15 21.63
C LEU A 74 13.32 -18.46 20.29
N GLY A 75 14.43 -19.22 20.30
CA GLY A 75 15.21 -19.53 19.11
C GLY A 75 16.15 -18.39 18.70
N SER A 76 16.77 -18.51 17.53
CA SER A 76 17.79 -17.59 17.02
C SER A 76 17.29 -16.66 15.91
N GLY A 77 15.98 -16.39 15.86
CA GLY A 77 15.37 -15.49 14.88
C GLY A 77 15.75 -14.01 15.11
N TYR A 78 14.98 -13.09 14.50
CA TYR A 78 15.23 -11.64 14.59
C TYR A 78 15.39 -11.00 15.99
N PRO A 79 14.91 -11.56 17.12
CA PRO A 79 15.10 -10.90 18.42
C PRO A 79 16.55 -10.74 18.89
N LEU A 80 17.51 -11.41 18.23
CA LEU A 80 18.92 -11.45 18.65
C LEU A 80 19.92 -10.98 17.57
N LEU A 81 19.45 -10.36 16.49
CA LEU A 81 20.28 -9.73 15.44
C LEU A 81 20.36 -8.21 15.62
#